data_AF-A0A518EL64-F1
#
_entry.id   AF-A0A518EL64-F1
#
_cell.length_a   1.000
_cell.length_b   1.000
_cell.length_c   1.000
_cell.angle_alpha   90.00
_cell.angle_beta   90.00
_cell.angle_gamma   90.00
#
_symmetry.space_group_name_H-M   'P 1'
#
loop_
_entity.id
_entity.type
_entity.pdbx_description
1 polymer ?
#
loop_
_entity_poly.entity_id
_entity_poly.type
_entity_poly.pdbx_seq_one_letter_code
_entity_poly.pdbx_strand_id
1 'polypeptide(L)'
;MIYLLALVSPFLQGPRVTGPDVLVDVGPAPAGRFGEDVAIDGGLMAVGSPGSSSNPMAPGTVSLFRLGATSWQLETRLEAPPGIGSAPAFGMSVDVDQGPFGEFVIVGAPGAQLTAGGVQRGAAFVYEFTGAGWTLVSTVLGDGALTAFGAAVAIDETTAVIGQTDFDGRAFSASRRPAGDWQLDGELPRPGTVFAGADFGTVVDIEKHLIVVGAPGEDSAGYDSGAAYVYRRTTPSGSSFGLEIRLEHPSAATVTYQGSDVAVDVTGFGIERVLVGSQDEKAFVWRRDIHSAWSLEALLTAFDGETGGWGKSVALDGSRLVVGAPWRIGSAPGSGVAMGFTLDSLSAGQQGWAPTAMFHPGLAIDEGVGGAVAISGPLVAVGASLFDGPSTDSGAVLSYVTVPRQGLVHCAGRENSVHSTASIAAFGSPFAMEENLGFDVTGLPPGTVGFLLTSRDRAQIPGLGGGAGDLCLGGMIARLSLYPQTADPSGNATVILDFHGLPASVQLVTGSTWSFQWWHRDGGSSPTSNTSHAVELTFL
;
A
#
# COMPACT_ATOMS: atom_id res chain seq x y z
N MET A 1 -7.44 -30.46 -23.00
CA MET A 1 -5.98 -30.28 -23.16
C MET A 1 -5.68 -28.85 -22.73
N ILE A 2 -5.57 -28.67 -21.41
CA ILE A 2 -5.39 -27.36 -20.76
C ILE A 2 -3.87 -27.14 -20.71
N TYR A 3 -3.39 -26.09 -21.38
CA TYR A 3 -2.03 -25.61 -21.21
C TYR A 3 -1.93 -25.01 -19.80
N LEU A 4 -1.46 -25.81 -18.85
CA LEU A 4 -0.87 -25.33 -17.62
C LEU A 4 0.51 -24.76 -18.00
N LEU A 5 0.54 -23.53 -18.53
CA LEU A 5 1.79 -22.78 -18.55
C LEU A 5 2.20 -22.61 -17.09
N ALA A 6 3.40 -23.07 -16.75
CA ALA A 6 4.03 -22.82 -15.47
C ALA A 6 4.06 -21.30 -15.24
N LEU A 7 3.10 -20.79 -14.47
CA LEU A 7 3.14 -19.44 -13.94
C LEU A 7 4.31 -19.42 -12.97
N VAL A 8 5.43 -18.86 -13.42
CA VAL A 8 6.40 -18.26 -12.51
C VAL A 8 5.56 -17.32 -11.65
N SER A 9 5.50 -17.59 -10.34
CA SER A 9 4.71 -16.80 -9.40
C SER A 9 5.02 -15.30 -9.65
N PRO A 10 4.02 -14.45 -9.96
CA PRO A 10 4.27 -13.06 -10.38
C PRO A 10 5.00 -12.25 -9.31
N PHE A 11 4.92 -12.69 -8.05
CA PHE A 11 5.67 -12.16 -6.91
C PHE A 11 7.19 -12.35 -7.00
N LEU A 12 7.70 -13.10 -7.97
CA LEU A 12 9.14 -13.35 -8.16
C LEU A 12 9.88 -12.22 -8.89
N GLN A 13 9.16 -11.37 -9.63
CA GLN A 13 9.71 -10.19 -10.30
C GLN A 13 9.43 -8.88 -9.53
N GLY A 14 8.53 -8.93 -8.55
CA GLY A 14 8.18 -7.77 -7.71
C GLY A 14 9.19 -7.44 -6.61
N PRO A 15 9.02 -6.32 -5.88
CA PRO A 15 9.93 -5.94 -4.81
C PRO A 15 9.95 -7.00 -3.71
N ARG A 16 11.07 -7.10 -2.99
CA ARG A 16 11.16 -7.88 -1.76
C ARG A 16 10.30 -7.22 -0.69
N VAL A 17 9.34 -7.95 -0.15
CA VAL A 17 8.53 -7.50 0.98
C VAL A 17 9.19 -7.96 2.28
N THR A 18 9.35 -7.03 3.22
CA THR A 18 9.82 -7.32 4.59
C THR A 18 8.78 -6.89 5.61
N GLY A 19 8.74 -7.56 6.76
CA GLY A 19 7.68 -7.42 7.77
C GLY A 19 6.77 -8.66 7.81
N PRO A 20 5.56 -8.56 8.39
CA PRO A 20 5.00 -7.31 8.95
C PRO A 20 5.62 -6.94 10.30
N ASP A 21 5.87 -5.65 10.51
CA ASP A 21 5.83 -5.06 11.85
C ASP A 21 4.35 -4.97 12.24
N VAL A 22 3.95 -5.71 13.29
CA VAL A 22 2.56 -5.74 13.78
C VAL A 22 2.40 -4.68 14.86
N LEU A 23 1.61 -3.65 14.55
CA LEU A 23 1.27 -2.55 15.47
C LEU A 23 -0.12 -2.79 16.04
N VAL A 24 -0.26 -2.63 17.35
CA VAL A 24 -1.52 -2.74 18.08
C VAL A 24 -1.64 -1.60 19.09
N ASP A 25 -2.86 -1.23 19.45
CA ASP A 25 -3.11 -0.29 20.53
C ASP A 25 -2.78 -0.94 21.90
N VAL A 26 -1.74 -0.45 22.57
CA VAL A 26 -1.30 -0.91 23.91
C VAL A 26 -1.61 0.07 25.06
N GLY A 27 -2.54 1.01 24.84
CA GLY A 27 -2.86 2.06 25.82
C GLY A 27 -3.66 1.59 27.03
N PRO A 28 -3.85 2.46 28.05
CA PRO A 28 -4.60 2.12 29.27
C PRO A 28 -6.11 1.89 29.04
N ALA A 29 -6.63 2.30 27.88
CA ALA A 29 -7.98 2.01 27.40
C ALA A 29 -7.93 1.93 25.86
N PRO A 30 -7.49 0.79 25.28
CA PRO A 30 -7.44 0.66 23.84
C PRO A 30 -8.84 0.83 23.28
N ALA A 31 -9.00 1.75 22.33
CA ALA A 31 -10.24 1.85 21.60
C ALA A 31 -10.36 0.63 20.67
N GLY A 32 -11.58 0.10 20.48
CA GLY A 32 -11.78 -0.98 19.52
C GLY A 32 -11.54 -0.51 18.09
N ARG A 33 -11.29 -1.48 17.20
CA ARG A 33 -11.09 -1.28 15.76
C ARG A 33 -9.85 -0.46 15.41
N PHE A 34 -8.74 -0.69 16.10
CA PHE A 34 -7.46 -0.12 15.70
C PHE A 34 -7.08 -0.56 14.28
N GLY A 35 -6.71 0.38 13.42
CA GLY A 35 -6.47 0.10 12.00
C GLY A 35 -7.75 0.10 11.16
N GLU A 36 -8.84 0.71 11.66
CA GLU A 36 -10.04 0.98 10.87
C GLU A 36 -9.74 1.87 9.67
N ASP A 37 -8.92 2.89 9.90
CA ASP A 37 -8.36 3.73 8.86
C ASP A 37 -6.87 3.98 9.16
N VAL A 38 -6.07 4.10 8.12
CA VAL A 38 -4.61 4.21 8.21
C VAL A 38 -4.12 5.15 7.12
N ALA A 39 -3.30 6.12 7.50
CA ALA A 39 -2.61 7.00 6.57
C ALA A 39 -1.11 7.01 6.89
N ILE A 40 -0.28 7.10 5.84
CA ILE A 40 1.17 7.14 5.95
C ILE A 40 1.74 8.18 5.00
N ASP A 41 2.61 9.04 5.51
CA ASP A 41 3.46 9.88 4.68
C ASP A 41 4.87 9.91 5.26
N GLY A 42 5.83 9.48 4.43
CA GLY A 42 7.21 9.31 4.82
C GLY A 42 7.34 8.48 6.10
N GLY A 43 7.94 9.08 7.14
CA GLY A 43 8.19 8.41 8.41
C GLY A 43 7.06 8.52 9.42
N LEU A 44 5.89 9.07 9.06
CA LEU A 44 4.76 9.27 9.96
C LEU A 44 3.56 8.43 9.52
N MET A 45 2.92 7.78 10.49
CA MET A 45 1.71 7.00 10.28
C MET A 45 0.65 7.43 11.30
N ALA A 46 -0.57 7.68 10.85
CA ALA A 46 -1.74 7.81 11.70
C ALA A 46 -2.62 6.57 11.58
N VAL A 47 -3.12 6.11 12.73
CA VAL A 47 -4.01 4.95 12.81
C VAL A 47 -5.26 5.31 13.60
N GLY A 48 -6.42 5.21 12.94
CA GLY A 48 -7.73 5.42 13.52
C GLY A 48 -8.17 4.28 14.43
N SER A 49 -8.85 4.62 15.52
CA SER A 49 -9.47 3.66 16.45
C SER A 49 -10.79 4.25 16.95
N PRO A 50 -11.85 4.23 16.13
CA PRO A 50 -13.09 4.96 16.39
C PRO A 50 -13.89 4.47 17.62
N GLY A 51 -13.51 3.34 18.20
CA GLY A 51 -14.20 2.71 19.33
C GLY A 51 -14.81 1.36 18.97
N SER A 52 -15.11 0.55 19.98
CA SER A 52 -15.63 -0.81 19.82
C SER A 52 -17.13 -0.83 19.46
N SER A 53 -17.53 -1.81 18.65
CA SER A 53 -18.95 -2.14 18.36
C SER A 53 -19.78 -2.41 19.63
N SER A 54 -19.13 -2.91 20.69
CA SER A 54 -19.74 -3.22 21.99
C SER A 54 -19.95 -2.01 22.91
N ASN A 55 -19.29 -0.88 22.62
CA ASN A 55 -19.52 0.39 23.30
C ASN A 55 -19.46 1.57 22.29
N PRO A 56 -20.55 1.80 21.53
CA PRO A 56 -20.63 2.86 20.52
C PRO A 56 -20.51 4.29 21.08
N MET A 57 -20.52 4.44 22.40
CA MET A 57 -20.38 5.71 23.11
C MET A 57 -18.96 5.92 23.66
N ALA A 58 -18.04 4.95 23.49
CA ALA A 58 -16.65 5.16 23.82
C ALA A 58 -16.05 6.21 22.88
N PRO A 59 -15.33 7.22 23.40
CA PRO A 59 -14.59 8.12 22.54
C PRO A 59 -13.53 7.32 21.77
N GLY A 60 -13.48 7.54 20.46
CA GLY A 60 -12.41 6.99 19.63
C GLY A 60 -11.09 7.74 19.85
N THR A 61 -10.01 7.17 19.34
CA THR A 61 -8.64 7.72 19.44
C THR A 61 -7.91 7.60 18.11
N VAL A 62 -6.81 8.33 17.96
CA VAL A 62 -5.86 8.17 16.85
C VAL A 62 -4.47 7.96 17.42
N SER A 63 -3.79 6.90 17.00
CA SER A 63 -2.38 6.66 17.36
C SER A 63 -1.47 7.15 16.26
N LEU A 64 -0.47 7.95 16.62
CA LEU A 64 0.56 8.43 15.70
C LEU A 64 1.85 7.67 15.95
N PHE A 65 2.39 7.07 14.90
CA PHE A 65 3.67 6.36 14.93
C PHE A 65 4.69 7.10 14.09
N ARG A 66 5.92 7.15 14.59
CA ARG A 66 7.08 7.62 13.82
C ARG A 66 8.05 6.48 13.58
N LEU A 67 8.51 6.36 12.35
CA LEU A 67 9.53 5.40 11.98
C LEU A 67 10.87 5.85 12.56
N GLY A 68 11.40 5.08 13.51
CA GLY A 68 12.77 5.23 14.00
C GLY A 68 13.78 4.66 13.00
N ALA A 69 14.99 4.34 13.47
CA ALA A 69 16.02 3.77 12.61
C ALA A 69 15.64 2.40 12.02
N THR A 70 14.86 1.60 12.76
CA THR A 70 14.55 0.20 12.38
C THR A 70 13.13 -0.24 12.69
N SER A 71 12.33 0.56 13.39
CA SER A 71 11.00 0.16 13.84
C SER A 71 10.10 1.37 14.09
N TRP A 72 8.81 1.18 13.89
CA TRP A 72 7.79 2.16 14.31
C TRP A 72 7.79 2.33 15.82
N GLN A 73 7.70 3.59 16.26
CA GLN A 73 7.55 3.96 17.66
C GLN A 73 6.26 4.74 17.81
N LEU A 74 5.45 4.40 18.82
CA LEU A 74 4.29 5.21 19.17
C LEU A 74 4.80 6.58 19.64
N GLU A 75 4.51 7.61 18.87
CA GLU A 75 4.90 8.98 19.18
C GLU A 75 3.91 9.60 20.15
N THR A 76 2.61 9.50 19.85
CA THR A 76 1.55 10.00 20.73
C THR A 76 0.21 9.33 20.41
N ARG A 77 -0.76 9.53 21.31
CA ARG A 77 -2.17 9.25 21.08
C ARG A 77 -2.94 10.56 21.10
N LEU A 78 -3.70 10.82 20.06
CA LEU A 78 -4.66 11.91 20.00
C LEU A 78 -5.98 11.42 20.59
N GLU A 79 -6.42 12.11 21.63
CA GLU A 79 -7.70 11.89 22.28
C GLU A 79 -8.74 12.85 21.71
N ALA A 80 -10.01 12.42 21.71
CA ALA A 80 -11.14 13.28 21.38
C ALA A 80 -11.11 14.60 22.20
N PRO A 81 -11.11 15.78 21.57
CA PRO A 81 -11.08 17.05 22.29
C PRO A 81 -12.25 17.24 23.27
N PRO A 82 -12.07 17.98 24.38
CA PRO A 82 -13.16 18.24 25.32
C PRO A 82 -14.34 18.97 24.67
N GLY A 83 -15.57 18.63 25.08
CA GLY A 83 -16.78 19.37 24.69
C GLY A 83 -17.48 18.89 23.42
N ILE A 84 -17.04 17.77 22.82
CA ILE A 84 -17.62 17.25 21.57
C ILE A 84 -18.63 16.09 21.80
N GLY A 85 -19.15 15.96 23.02
CA GLY A 85 -19.96 14.83 23.48
C GLY A 85 -19.12 13.56 23.68
N SER A 86 -19.74 12.44 24.04
CA SER A 86 -19.12 11.12 23.93
C SER A 86 -18.91 10.83 22.45
N ALA A 87 -17.85 11.39 21.86
CA ALA A 87 -17.60 11.50 20.42
C ALA A 87 -17.63 10.11 19.78
N PRO A 88 -18.78 9.64 19.25
CA PRO A 88 -18.82 8.37 18.56
C PRO A 88 -17.93 8.55 17.33
N ALA A 89 -16.93 7.68 17.19
CA ALA A 89 -16.11 7.59 16.00
C ALA A 89 -15.13 8.77 15.75
N PHE A 90 -14.55 9.39 16.78
CA PHE A 90 -13.31 10.17 16.59
C PHE A 90 -12.19 9.24 16.09
N GLY A 91 -11.53 9.57 14.99
CA GLY A 91 -10.59 8.65 14.35
C GLY A 91 -11.26 7.60 13.47
N MET A 92 -12.50 7.86 13.01
CA MET A 92 -13.16 7.04 11.98
C MET A 92 -12.45 7.15 10.62
N SER A 93 -11.96 8.34 10.32
CA SER A 93 -11.12 8.61 9.15
C SER A 93 -9.95 9.47 9.58
N VAL A 94 -8.78 9.23 9.01
CA VAL A 94 -7.53 9.92 9.32
C VAL A 94 -6.73 10.14 8.05
N ASP A 95 -6.01 11.26 7.99
CA ASP A 95 -5.01 11.46 6.95
C ASP A 95 -3.83 12.28 7.46
N VAL A 96 -2.66 12.11 6.85
CA VAL A 96 -1.39 12.74 7.26
C VAL A 96 -0.65 13.35 6.07
N ASP A 97 -0.06 14.52 6.30
CA ASP A 97 0.80 15.20 5.33
C ASP A 97 2.09 15.64 6.03
N GLN A 98 3.23 15.26 5.48
CA GLN A 98 4.56 15.72 5.87
C GLN A 98 5.19 16.51 4.73
N GLY A 99 5.07 17.82 4.80
CA GLY A 99 5.51 18.70 3.73
C GLY A 99 6.40 19.85 4.20
N PRO A 100 6.88 20.67 3.23
CA PRO A 100 7.55 21.93 3.53
C PRO A 100 6.63 22.94 4.24
N PHE A 101 5.31 22.70 4.25
CA PHE A 101 4.30 23.53 4.88
C PHE A 101 4.02 23.18 6.35
N GLY A 102 4.49 22.01 6.81
CA GLY A 102 4.28 21.49 8.16
C GLY A 102 4.10 19.98 8.17
N GLU A 103 3.95 19.43 9.38
CA GLU A 103 3.44 18.07 9.55
C GLU A 103 2.01 18.18 10.10
N PHE A 104 1.04 17.68 9.34
CA PHE A 104 -0.38 17.77 9.66
C PHE A 104 -0.98 16.38 9.82
N VAL A 105 -1.97 16.29 10.72
CA VAL A 105 -2.88 15.15 10.83
C VAL A 105 -4.29 15.72 10.82
N ILE A 106 -5.15 15.22 9.93
CA ILE A 106 -6.59 15.50 9.98
C ILE A 106 -7.32 14.26 10.52
N VAL A 107 -8.27 14.48 11.42
CA VAL A 107 -9.06 13.44 12.07
C VAL A 107 -10.54 13.70 11.90
N GLY A 108 -11.24 12.76 11.29
CA GLY A 108 -12.70 12.76 11.16
C GLY A 108 -13.40 12.28 12.43
N ALA A 109 -14.51 12.93 12.77
CA ALA A 109 -15.41 12.55 13.85
C ALA A 109 -16.88 12.81 13.45
N PRO A 110 -17.47 11.96 12.59
CA PRO A 110 -18.81 12.18 12.03
C PRO A 110 -19.91 12.22 13.10
N GLY A 111 -19.70 11.52 14.23
CA GLY A 111 -20.63 11.51 15.36
C GLY A 111 -20.46 12.63 16.36
N ALA A 112 -19.51 13.56 16.17
CA ALA A 112 -19.27 14.64 17.12
C ALA A 112 -20.58 15.40 17.43
N GLN A 113 -20.76 15.76 18.70
CA GLN A 113 -21.95 16.47 19.17
C GLN A 113 -21.60 17.91 19.52
N LEU A 114 -20.88 18.58 18.63
CA LEU A 114 -20.51 19.97 18.81
C LEU A 114 -21.74 20.86 18.69
N THR A 115 -22.04 21.60 19.75
CA THR A 115 -23.22 22.48 19.80
C THR A 115 -22.86 23.87 19.26
N ALA A 116 -22.89 24.04 17.94
CA ALA A 116 -22.93 25.37 17.33
C ALA A 116 -24.39 25.73 17.03
N GLY A 117 -25.00 26.59 17.87
CA GLY A 117 -26.39 27.03 17.69
C GLY A 117 -27.46 25.98 17.99
N GLY A 118 -27.16 24.95 18.80
CA GLY A 118 -28.17 23.97 19.28
C GLY A 118 -28.37 22.73 18.41
N VAL A 119 -27.54 22.51 17.37
CA VAL A 119 -27.63 21.35 16.46
C VAL A 119 -26.38 20.48 16.62
N GLN A 120 -26.55 19.16 16.69
CA GLN A 120 -25.43 18.19 16.70
C GLN A 120 -24.76 18.17 15.32
N ARG A 121 -23.43 18.30 15.27
CA ARG A 121 -22.66 18.36 14.03
C ARG A 121 -21.40 17.51 14.14
N GLY A 122 -21.17 16.67 13.13
CA GLY A 122 -19.87 16.04 12.91
C GLY A 122 -18.77 17.09 12.70
N ALA A 123 -17.51 16.70 12.84
CA ALA A 123 -16.37 17.59 12.74
C ALA A 123 -15.15 16.91 12.12
N ALA A 124 -14.24 17.74 11.59
CA ALA A 124 -12.87 17.34 11.30
C ALA A 124 -11.92 18.16 12.19
N PHE A 125 -10.91 17.52 12.75
CA PHE A 125 -9.94 18.12 13.65
C PHE A 125 -8.57 18.11 12.98
N VAL A 126 -7.93 19.27 12.88
CA VAL A 126 -6.59 19.39 12.28
C VAL A 126 -5.56 19.63 13.37
N TYR A 127 -4.57 18.76 13.42
CA TYR A 127 -3.43 18.83 14.31
C TYR A 127 -2.18 19.21 13.52
N GLU A 128 -1.32 20.02 14.12
CA GLU A 128 -0.02 20.42 13.57
C GLU A 128 1.09 20.10 14.58
N PHE A 129 2.20 19.55 14.09
CA PHE A 129 3.38 19.30 14.90
C PHE A 129 4.18 20.60 15.08
N THR A 130 4.36 21.03 16.34
CA THR A 130 5.02 22.31 16.67
C THR A 130 6.48 22.17 17.11
N GLY A 131 7.10 21.02 16.83
CA GLY A 131 8.44 20.67 17.34
C GLY A 131 8.46 20.26 18.82
N ALA A 132 7.50 20.73 19.63
CA ALA A 132 7.30 20.31 21.01
C ALA A 132 6.26 19.18 21.16
N GLY A 133 5.49 18.91 20.11
CA GLY A 133 4.42 17.93 20.07
C GLY A 133 3.28 18.33 19.15
N TRP A 134 2.29 17.44 19.04
CA TRP A 134 1.07 17.64 18.26
C TRP A 134 0.10 18.56 18.98
N THR A 135 -0.39 19.57 18.28
CA THR A 135 -1.34 20.56 18.81
C THR A 135 -2.58 20.64 17.93
N LEU A 136 -3.76 20.65 18.54
CA LEU A 136 -5.01 20.90 17.81
C LEU A 136 -5.02 22.37 17.36
N VAL A 137 -4.83 22.62 16.07
CA VAL A 137 -4.80 23.98 15.51
C VAL A 137 -6.17 24.42 15.02
N SER A 138 -7.05 23.49 14.66
CA SER A 138 -8.41 23.83 14.20
C SER A 138 -9.42 22.71 14.37
N THR A 139 -10.66 23.12 14.64
CA THR A 139 -11.85 22.29 14.50
C THR A 139 -12.66 22.84 13.34
N VAL A 140 -12.68 22.10 12.23
CA VAL A 140 -13.43 22.46 11.02
C VAL A 140 -14.85 21.91 11.15
N LEU A 141 -15.83 22.78 10.96
CA LEU A 141 -17.26 22.46 11.06
C LEU A 141 -17.94 22.75 9.72
N GLY A 142 -18.84 21.86 9.32
CA GLY A 142 -19.73 22.09 8.19
C GLY A 142 -20.66 23.30 8.40
N ASP A 143 -21.07 23.93 7.31
CA ASP A 143 -21.85 25.18 7.28
C ASP A 143 -23.36 25.01 7.57
N GLY A 144 -23.82 23.79 7.88
CA GLY A 144 -25.23 23.48 8.14
C GLY A 144 -25.52 22.54 9.33
N ALA A 145 -26.80 22.19 9.50
CA ALA A 145 -27.32 21.24 10.49
C ALA A 145 -26.97 19.77 10.16
N LEU A 146 -25.70 19.52 9.85
CA LEU A 146 -25.26 18.35 9.13
C LEU A 146 -24.75 17.27 10.10
N THR A 147 -25.41 16.12 10.10
CA THR A 147 -24.96 14.90 10.76
C THR A 147 -23.91 14.22 9.89
N ALA A 148 -22.81 13.71 10.45
CA ALA A 148 -21.75 12.99 9.73
C ALA A 148 -20.74 13.80 8.90
N PHE A 149 -20.59 15.11 9.12
CA PHE A 149 -19.41 15.85 8.60
C PHE A 149 -18.12 15.28 9.21
N GLY A 150 -17.07 15.05 8.40
CA GLY A 150 -15.86 14.36 8.86
C GLY A 150 -15.97 12.85 8.77
N ALA A 151 -16.88 12.31 7.95
CA ALA A 151 -16.97 10.88 7.69
C ALA A 151 -15.76 10.37 6.91
N ALA A 152 -15.27 11.16 5.95
CA ALA A 152 -14.00 10.95 5.26
C ALA A 152 -13.19 12.25 5.32
N VAL A 153 -11.87 12.13 5.40
CA VAL A 153 -10.96 13.27 5.43
C VAL A 153 -9.74 12.96 4.58
N ALA A 154 -9.19 13.98 3.92
CA ALA A 154 -7.90 13.93 3.26
C ALA A 154 -7.22 15.30 3.37
N ILE A 155 -5.90 15.36 3.44
CA ILE A 155 -5.11 16.58 3.62
C ILE A 155 -3.83 16.53 2.79
N ASP A 156 -3.56 17.60 2.06
CA ASP A 156 -2.32 17.78 1.32
C ASP A 156 -1.89 19.24 1.40
N GLU A 157 -0.65 19.44 1.83
CA GLU A 157 0.01 20.73 2.05
C GLU A 157 -0.81 21.72 2.92
N THR A 158 -1.68 22.49 2.27
CA THR A 158 -2.47 23.58 2.89
C THR A 158 -3.96 23.46 2.59
N THR A 159 -4.38 22.34 2.01
CA THR A 159 -5.78 22.07 1.64
C THR A 159 -6.22 20.74 2.24
N ALA A 160 -7.44 20.70 2.74
CA ALA A 160 -8.08 19.51 3.24
C ALA A 160 -9.42 19.33 2.54
N VAL A 161 -9.82 18.06 2.38
CA VAL A 161 -11.13 17.67 1.86
C VAL A 161 -11.86 16.93 2.95
N ILE A 162 -13.13 17.27 3.13
CA ILE A 162 -13.96 16.67 4.16
C ILE A 162 -15.25 16.17 3.53
N GLY A 163 -15.46 14.86 3.66
CA GLY A 163 -16.66 14.15 3.27
C GLY A 163 -17.75 14.19 4.35
N GLN A 164 -18.99 14.08 3.88
CA GLN A 164 -20.18 14.03 4.71
C GLN A 164 -21.19 13.06 4.12
N THR A 165 -21.62 12.09 4.91
CA THR A 165 -22.38 10.92 4.46
C THR A 165 -23.84 10.92 4.91
N ASP A 166 -24.50 12.09 4.90
CA ASP A 166 -25.95 12.14 5.05
C ASP A 166 -26.68 11.68 3.78
N PHE A 167 -28.03 11.67 3.80
CA PHE A 167 -28.86 11.20 2.67
C PHE A 167 -28.52 11.84 1.31
N ASP A 168 -27.91 13.02 1.27
CA ASP A 168 -27.55 13.68 0.01
C ASP A 168 -26.08 13.47 -0.38
N GLY A 169 -25.19 13.17 0.58
CA GLY A 169 -23.76 13.01 0.34
C GLY A 169 -23.09 14.32 -0.13
N ARG A 170 -22.07 14.79 0.60
CA ARG A 170 -21.38 16.05 0.27
C ARG A 170 -19.89 15.95 0.50
N ALA A 171 -19.14 16.80 -0.20
CA ALA A 171 -17.72 17.00 0.03
C ALA A 171 -17.41 18.49 0.04
N PHE A 172 -16.51 18.88 0.94
CA PHE A 172 -16.14 20.27 1.18
C PHE A 172 -14.62 20.41 1.09
N SER A 173 -14.13 21.58 0.70
CA SER A 173 -12.72 21.93 0.85
C SER A 173 -12.53 22.89 2.01
N ALA A 174 -11.38 22.76 2.68
CA ALA A 174 -10.90 23.69 3.67
C ALA A 174 -9.44 24.07 3.39
N SER A 175 -9.08 25.32 3.66
CA SER A 175 -7.74 25.83 3.42
C SER A 175 -7.12 26.40 4.69
N ARG A 176 -5.80 26.22 4.83
CA ARG A 176 -5.02 26.85 5.90
C ARG A 176 -4.85 28.33 5.61
N ARG A 177 -5.25 29.17 6.56
CA ARG A 177 -5.06 30.62 6.50
C ARG A 177 -3.64 31.01 6.92
N PRO A 178 -3.16 32.21 6.54
CA PRO A 178 -1.87 32.72 6.99
C PRO A 178 -1.72 32.83 8.52
N ALA A 179 -2.83 32.92 9.26
CA ALA A 179 -2.82 32.94 10.72
C ALA A 179 -2.61 31.55 11.36
N GLY A 180 -2.58 30.48 10.56
CA GLY A 180 -2.36 29.10 10.98
C GLY A 180 -3.65 28.30 11.20
N ASP A 181 -4.81 28.95 11.28
CA ASP A 181 -6.12 28.30 11.41
C ASP A 181 -6.64 27.78 10.06
N TRP A 182 -7.43 26.72 10.10
CA TRP A 182 -8.09 26.14 8.94
C TRP A 182 -9.51 26.66 8.80
N GLN A 183 -9.87 27.06 7.59
CA GLN A 183 -11.20 27.56 7.26
C GLN A 183 -11.87 26.65 6.22
N LEU A 184 -13.15 26.37 6.41
CA LEU A 184 -14.01 25.81 5.37
C LEU A 184 -14.18 26.83 4.22
N ASP A 185 -13.75 26.45 3.02
CA ASP A 185 -13.92 27.27 1.80
C ASP A 185 -15.35 27.16 1.26
N GLY A 186 -15.94 25.98 1.38
CA GLY A 186 -17.32 25.69 0.98
C GLY A 186 -17.49 24.28 0.42
N GLU A 187 -18.71 23.99 -0.01
CA GLU A 187 -19.06 22.74 -0.70
C GLU A 187 -18.39 22.70 -2.09
N LEU A 188 -17.83 21.55 -2.46
CA LEU A 188 -17.38 21.32 -3.84
C LEU A 188 -18.60 21.35 -4.79
N PRO A 189 -18.46 21.84 -6.03
CA PRO A 189 -19.60 21.94 -6.94
C PRO A 189 -20.30 20.59 -7.17
N ARG A 190 -21.48 20.39 -6.57
CA ARG A 190 -22.21 19.12 -6.65
C ARG A 190 -22.57 18.82 -8.12
N PRO A 191 -22.15 17.67 -8.68
CA PRO A 191 -22.50 17.29 -10.04
C PRO A 191 -24.00 17.03 -10.13
N GLY A 192 -24.67 17.59 -11.16
CA GLY A 192 -26.12 17.40 -11.35
C GLY A 192 -26.54 15.95 -11.65
N THR A 193 -25.58 15.06 -11.87
CA THR A 193 -25.81 13.61 -12.07
C THR A 193 -25.89 12.83 -10.77
N VAL A 194 -25.41 13.37 -9.65
CA VAL A 194 -25.46 12.71 -8.34
C VAL A 194 -26.89 12.81 -7.80
N PHE A 195 -27.55 11.67 -7.60
CA PHE A 195 -28.88 11.62 -6.98
C PHE A 195 -28.77 11.44 -5.45
N ALA A 196 -29.87 11.69 -4.73
CA ALA A 196 -29.92 11.49 -3.29
C ALA A 196 -29.80 9.99 -2.95
N GLY A 197 -28.86 9.63 -2.07
CA GLY A 197 -28.52 8.24 -1.75
C GLY A 197 -27.38 7.66 -2.58
N ALA A 198 -26.75 8.44 -3.48
CA ALA A 198 -25.56 7.99 -4.22
C ALA A 198 -24.27 7.98 -3.38
N ASP A 199 -24.37 8.28 -2.07
CA ASP A 199 -23.26 8.22 -1.13
C ASP A 199 -22.04 9.07 -1.53
N PHE A 200 -22.28 10.21 -2.22
CA PHE A 200 -21.23 11.14 -2.63
C PHE A 200 -20.47 11.69 -1.42
N GLY A 201 -19.14 11.67 -1.45
CA GLY A 201 -18.31 12.14 -0.32
C GLY A 201 -18.15 11.13 0.82
N THR A 202 -18.51 9.86 0.61
CA THR A 202 -18.16 8.75 1.53
C THR A 202 -16.69 8.43 1.55
N VAL A 203 -15.99 8.68 0.44
CA VAL A 203 -14.53 8.55 0.30
C VAL A 203 -14.02 9.74 -0.49
N VAL A 204 -12.89 10.28 -0.06
CA VAL A 204 -12.25 11.46 -0.64
C VAL A 204 -10.74 11.28 -0.60
N ASP A 205 -10.06 11.87 -1.57
CA ASP A 205 -8.61 11.96 -1.56
C ASP A 205 -8.15 13.27 -2.22
N ILE A 206 -6.97 13.77 -1.87
CA ILE A 206 -6.38 14.99 -2.40
C ILE A 206 -4.89 14.82 -2.62
N GLU A 207 -4.42 15.27 -3.78
CA GLU A 207 -3.00 15.55 -3.96
C GLU A 207 -2.82 16.79 -4.84
N LYS A 208 -2.05 17.74 -4.31
CA LYS A 208 -1.69 19.04 -4.90
C LYS A 208 -2.92 19.84 -5.33
N HIS A 209 -3.29 19.69 -6.60
CA HIS A 209 -4.36 20.44 -7.26
C HIS A 209 -5.52 19.57 -7.71
N LEU A 210 -5.50 18.27 -7.40
CA LEU A 210 -6.56 17.32 -7.69
C LEU A 210 -7.24 16.85 -6.41
N ILE A 211 -8.56 16.84 -6.44
CA ILE A 211 -9.40 16.17 -5.44
C ILE A 211 -10.19 15.08 -6.15
N VAL A 212 -10.31 13.92 -5.52
CA VAL A 212 -11.20 12.85 -5.96
C VAL A 212 -12.27 12.65 -4.90
N VAL A 213 -13.52 12.53 -5.34
CA VAL A 213 -14.67 12.25 -4.48
C VAL A 213 -15.42 11.05 -5.04
N GLY A 214 -15.58 10.01 -4.22
CA GLY A 214 -16.37 8.83 -4.56
C GLY A 214 -17.87 9.05 -4.33
N ALA A 215 -18.69 8.39 -5.15
CA ALA A 215 -20.13 8.21 -5.00
C ALA A 215 -20.45 6.73 -5.25
N PRO A 216 -20.28 5.85 -4.24
CA PRO A 216 -20.42 4.41 -4.38
C PRO A 216 -21.81 3.96 -4.85
N GLY A 217 -22.87 4.65 -4.42
CA GLY A 217 -24.25 4.32 -4.78
C GLY A 217 -24.71 4.96 -6.09
N GLU A 218 -23.82 5.35 -6.99
CA GLU A 218 -24.20 5.95 -8.27
C GLU A 218 -24.67 4.90 -9.29
N ASP A 219 -25.78 5.19 -9.99
CA ASP A 219 -26.53 4.21 -10.79
C ASP A 219 -26.48 4.39 -12.32
N SER A 220 -25.92 5.49 -12.83
CA SER A 220 -26.03 5.84 -14.24
C SER A 220 -25.32 4.87 -15.20
N ALA A 221 -24.31 4.14 -14.72
CA ALA A 221 -23.66 3.09 -15.49
C ALA A 221 -24.31 1.71 -15.25
N GLY A 222 -25.16 1.57 -14.23
CA GLY A 222 -25.81 0.34 -13.80
C GLY A 222 -26.20 0.44 -12.32
N TYR A 223 -27.08 -0.43 -11.82
CA TYR A 223 -27.50 -0.39 -10.41
C TYR A 223 -26.29 -0.56 -9.46
N ASP A 224 -26.11 0.40 -8.55
CA ASP A 224 -24.98 0.53 -7.61
C ASP A 224 -23.61 0.41 -8.32
N SER A 225 -23.49 0.96 -9.52
CA SER A 225 -22.25 0.92 -10.32
C SER A 225 -21.12 1.78 -9.75
N GLY A 226 -21.47 2.77 -8.94
CA GLY A 226 -20.54 3.75 -8.38
C GLY A 226 -19.95 4.71 -9.42
N ALA A 227 -19.44 5.83 -8.93
CA ALA A 227 -18.69 6.78 -9.75
C ALA A 227 -17.63 7.50 -8.91
N ALA A 228 -16.58 8.00 -9.57
CA ALA A 228 -15.62 8.91 -8.97
C ALA A 228 -15.64 10.25 -9.73
N TYR A 229 -15.52 11.35 -8.99
CA TYR A 229 -15.55 12.70 -9.52
C TYR A 229 -14.22 13.38 -9.23
N VAL A 230 -13.57 13.86 -10.28
CA VAL A 230 -12.27 14.54 -10.19
C VAL A 230 -12.50 16.04 -10.27
N TYR A 231 -12.02 16.75 -9.27
CA TYR A 231 -12.04 18.21 -9.20
C TYR A 231 -10.63 18.75 -9.33
N ARG A 232 -10.49 19.87 -10.03
CA ARG A 232 -9.22 20.57 -10.18
C ARG A 232 -9.27 21.95 -9.58
N ARG A 233 -8.19 22.35 -8.92
CA ARG A 233 -8.01 23.71 -8.43
C ARG A 233 -8.12 24.70 -9.59
N THR A 234 -9.06 25.62 -9.49
CA THR A 234 -9.40 26.56 -10.58
C THR A 234 -8.31 27.59 -10.84
N THR A 235 -7.52 27.92 -9.83
CA THR A 235 -6.35 28.80 -9.95
C THR A 235 -5.23 28.31 -9.03
N PRO A 236 -3.95 28.42 -9.41
CA PRO A 236 -2.84 27.89 -8.60
C PRO A 236 -2.80 28.42 -7.16
N SER A 237 -3.27 29.65 -6.92
CA SER A 237 -3.27 30.31 -5.61
C SER A 237 -4.66 30.43 -4.98
N GLY A 238 -5.70 29.84 -5.57
CA GLY A 238 -7.07 29.92 -5.07
C GLY A 238 -7.50 28.69 -4.28
N SER A 239 -8.56 28.84 -3.50
CA SER A 239 -9.15 27.74 -2.73
C SER A 239 -10.37 27.10 -3.40
N SER A 240 -10.75 27.57 -4.60
CA SER A 240 -11.89 27.02 -5.35
C SER A 240 -11.49 25.89 -6.29
N PHE A 241 -12.31 24.84 -6.30
CA PHE A 241 -12.17 23.68 -7.17
C PHE A 241 -13.35 23.57 -8.13
N GLY A 242 -13.07 23.20 -9.38
CA GLY A 242 -14.08 22.96 -10.41
C GLY A 242 -14.10 21.49 -10.80
N LEU A 243 -15.29 20.95 -11.08
CA LEU A 243 -15.43 19.59 -11.60
C LEU A 243 -14.72 19.49 -12.96
N GLU A 244 -13.68 18.65 -13.03
CA GLU A 244 -12.93 18.42 -14.27
C GLU A 244 -13.56 17.28 -15.07
N ILE A 245 -13.76 16.14 -14.43
CA ILE A 245 -14.32 14.96 -15.08
C ILE A 245 -15.04 14.07 -14.09
N ARG A 246 -16.02 13.34 -14.62
CA ARG A 246 -16.61 12.19 -13.98
C ARG A 246 -16.00 10.92 -14.57
N LEU A 247 -15.38 10.10 -13.74
CA LEU A 247 -14.88 8.79 -14.11
C LEU A 247 -16.03 7.78 -14.02
N GLU A 248 -16.52 7.35 -15.18
CA GLU A 248 -17.64 6.43 -15.28
C GLU A 248 -17.18 4.99 -15.03
N HIS A 249 -17.96 4.22 -14.28
CA HIS A 249 -17.70 2.81 -14.09
C HIS A 249 -17.66 2.08 -15.46
N PRO A 250 -16.56 1.40 -15.84
CA PRO A 250 -16.40 0.84 -17.19
C PRO A 250 -17.34 -0.30 -17.58
N SER A 251 -18.16 -0.81 -16.66
CA SER A 251 -19.13 -1.88 -16.97
C SER A 251 -20.48 -1.67 -16.28
N ALA A 252 -21.57 -2.08 -16.94
CA ALA A 252 -22.92 -2.06 -16.37
C ALA A 252 -23.19 -3.22 -15.39
N ALA A 253 -22.29 -3.41 -14.42
CA ALA A 253 -22.41 -4.47 -13.44
C ALA A 253 -23.59 -4.17 -12.50
N THR A 254 -24.37 -5.21 -12.18
CA THR A 254 -25.39 -5.19 -11.13
C THR A 254 -24.77 -5.87 -9.91
N VAL A 255 -24.46 -5.11 -8.88
CA VAL A 255 -23.93 -5.68 -7.62
C VAL A 255 -24.58 -5.02 -6.42
N THR A 256 -24.48 -5.69 -5.28
CA THR A 256 -25.13 -5.32 -4.02
C THR A 256 -24.11 -5.26 -2.87
N TYR A 257 -22.85 -4.91 -3.17
CA TYR A 257 -21.78 -4.90 -2.16
C TYR A 257 -21.53 -3.50 -1.61
N GLN A 258 -21.31 -3.35 -0.30
CA GLN A 258 -20.95 -2.05 0.31
C GLN A 258 -19.44 -1.93 0.50
N GLY A 259 -18.79 -1.06 -0.28
CA GLY A 259 -17.38 -0.72 -0.09
C GLY A 259 -16.71 -0.36 -1.40
N SER A 260 -16.29 0.89 -1.51
CA SER A 260 -15.46 1.39 -2.59
C SER A 260 -14.63 2.53 -2.04
N ASP A 261 -13.37 2.57 -2.42
CA ASP A 261 -12.42 3.58 -1.98
C ASP A 261 -11.79 4.28 -3.18
N VAL A 262 -11.23 5.46 -2.97
CA VAL A 262 -10.57 6.24 -4.02
C VAL A 262 -9.21 6.67 -3.53
N ALA A 263 -8.22 6.60 -4.41
CA ALA A 263 -6.89 7.15 -4.19
C ALA A 263 -6.44 7.96 -5.43
N VAL A 264 -5.71 9.04 -5.22
CA VAL A 264 -5.16 9.90 -6.27
C VAL A 264 -3.65 9.96 -6.17
N ASP A 265 -2.98 10.04 -7.32
CA ASP A 265 -1.55 10.30 -7.39
C ASP A 265 -1.21 11.27 -8.54
N VAL A 266 -0.43 12.29 -8.24
CA VAL A 266 0.04 13.34 -9.14
C VAL A 266 1.55 13.19 -9.30
N THR A 267 1.92 12.27 -10.19
CA THR A 267 3.33 12.02 -10.48
C THR A 267 4.01 13.23 -11.13
N GLY A 268 5.28 13.42 -10.76
CA GLY A 268 6.16 14.46 -11.29
C GLY A 268 6.60 14.24 -12.75
N PHE A 269 5.67 14.01 -13.69
CA PHE A 269 5.93 14.01 -15.14
C PHE A 269 4.73 14.50 -15.96
N GLY A 270 3.77 15.21 -15.34
CA GLY A 270 2.54 15.65 -16.01
C GLY A 270 1.57 14.51 -16.33
N ILE A 271 1.75 13.36 -15.66
CA ILE A 271 0.83 12.23 -15.67
C ILE A 271 0.16 12.20 -14.31
N GLU A 272 -1.17 12.20 -14.33
CA GLU A 272 -1.99 12.09 -13.13
C GLU A 272 -2.74 10.77 -13.18
N ARG A 273 -2.87 10.12 -12.03
CA ARG A 273 -3.58 8.86 -11.92
C ARG A 273 -4.62 8.92 -10.80
N VAL A 274 -5.71 8.22 -11.03
CA VAL A 274 -6.75 8.00 -10.03
C VAL A 274 -7.01 6.51 -9.98
N LEU A 275 -6.92 5.94 -8.79
CA LEU A 275 -7.27 4.56 -8.50
C LEU A 275 -8.65 4.55 -7.82
N VAL A 276 -9.58 3.80 -8.40
CA VAL A 276 -10.96 3.69 -7.91
C VAL A 276 -11.25 2.24 -7.61
N GLY A 277 -11.45 1.91 -6.35
CA GLY A 277 -12.08 0.67 -5.93
C GLY A 277 -13.58 0.68 -6.24
N SER A 278 -14.17 -0.47 -6.49
CA SER A 278 -15.58 -0.59 -6.90
C SER A 278 -16.31 -1.67 -6.11
N GLN A 279 -17.61 -1.46 -5.93
CA GLN A 279 -18.53 -2.39 -5.31
C GLN A 279 -18.65 -3.72 -6.07
N ASP A 280 -18.24 -3.76 -7.35
CA ASP A 280 -18.19 -5.01 -8.14
C ASP A 280 -16.88 -5.80 -7.95
N GLU A 281 -16.17 -5.50 -6.86
CA GLU A 281 -14.95 -6.14 -6.41
C GLU A 281 -13.80 -6.02 -7.42
N LYS A 282 -13.66 -4.82 -7.99
CA LYS A 282 -12.62 -4.42 -8.94
C LYS A 282 -11.92 -3.17 -8.47
N ALA A 283 -10.74 -2.91 -9.04
CA ALA A 283 -10.11 -1.60 -8.95
C ALA A 283 -9.69 -1.11 -10.34
N PHE A 284 -9.88 0.17 -10.62
CA PHE A 284 -9.65 0.79 -11.91
C PHE A 284 -8.58 1.87 -11.79
N VAL A 285 -7.56 1.82 -12.64
CA VAL A 285 -6.58 2.88 -12.76
C VAL A 285 -6.96 3.76 -13.94
N TRP A 286 -7.25 5.02 -13.67
CA TRP A 286 -7.47 6.05 -14.66
C TRP A 286 -6.21 6.87 -14.80
N ARG A 287 -5.82 7.18 -16.03
CA ARG A 287 -4.68 8.03 -16.33
C ARG A 287 -5.12 9.24 -17.11
N ARG A 288 -4.68 10.41 -16.67
CA ARG A 288 -4.66 11.63 -17.45
C ARG A 288 -3.32 11.75 -18.15
N ASP A 289 -3.35 11.81 -19.47
CA ASP A 289 -2.13 12.01 -20.25
C ASP A 289 -1.68 13.49 -20.26
N ILE A 290 -0.51 13.71 -20.85
CA ILE A 290 0.08 15.05 -21.02
C ILE A 290 -0.77 16.00 -21.89
N HIS A 291 -1.76 15.48 -22.63
CA HIS A 291 -2.70 16.24 -23.44
C HIS A 291 -4.02 16.50 -22.71
N SER A 292 -4.07 16.26 -21.40
CA SER A 292 -5.27 16.46 -20.57
C SER A 292 -6.42 15.51 -20.87
N ALA A 293 -6.16 14.38 -21.52
CA ALA A 293 -7.17 13.36 -21.79
C ALA A 293 -7.13 12.27 -20.71
N TRP A 294 -8.29 12.02 -20.08
CA TRP A 294 -8.48 10.90 -19.18
C TRP A 294 -8.84 9.64 -19.96
N SER A 295 -8.24 8.51 -19.57
CA SER A 295 -8.53 7.19 -20.13
C SER A 295 -8.32 6.11 -19.08
N LEU A 296 -9.06 5.00 -19.20
CA LEU A 296 -8.83 3.82 -18.38
C LEU A 296 -7.46 3.22 -18.75
N GLU A 297 -6.52 3.24 -17.83
CA GLU A 297 -5.18 2.68 -17.99
C GLU A 297 -5.16 1.19 -17.64
N ALA A 298 -5.85 0.77 -16.57
CA ALA A 298 -5.93 -0.63 -16.17
C ALA A 298 -7.19 -0.99 -15.41
N LEU A 299 -7.59 -2.25 -15.52
CA LEU A 299 -8.51 -2.94 -14.63
C LEU A 299 -7.72 -3.96 -13.82
N LEU A 300 -7.82 -3.87 -12.50
CA LEU A 300 -7.18 -4.74 -11.53
C LEU A 300 -8.23 -5.66 -10.91
N THR A 301 -8.05 -6.96 -11.09
CA THR A 301 -8.90 -8.01 -10.51
C THR A 301 -8.09 -8.87 -9.56
N ALA A 302 -8.76 -9.52 -8.61
CA ALA A 302 -8.14 -10.55 -7.78
C ALA A 302 -7.44 -11.61 -8.66
N PHE A 303 -6.17 -11.89 -8.38
CA PHE A 303 -5.28 -12.68 -9.25
C PHE A 303 -5.67 -14.17 -9.35
N ASP A 304 -6.49 -14.67 -8.44
CA ASP A 304 -6.94 -16.05 -8.36
C ASP A 304 -8.47 -16.20 -8.32
N GLY A 305 -9.20 -15.11 -8.54
CA GLY A 305 -10.66 -15.09 -8.63
C GLY A 305 -11.41 -15.04 -7.29
N GLU A 306 -10.71 -15.09 -6.15
CA GLU A 306 -11.32 -14.90 -4.82
C GLU A 306 -11.28 -13.42 -4.45
N THR A 307 -12.43 -12.76 -4.57
CA THR A 307 -12.57 -11.31 -4.49
C THR A 307 -12.66 -10.81 -3.06
N GLY A 308 -13.61 -11.31 -2.26
CA GLY A 308 -13.73 -11.03 -0.83
C GLY A 308 -13.57 -9.55 -0.45
N GLY A 309 -14.25 -8.65 -1.17
CA GLY A 309 -14.11 -7.21 -1.01
C GLY A 309 -12.93 -6.57 -1.71
N TRP A 310 -12.44 -7.15 -2.79
CA TRP A 310 -11.35 -6.58 -3.58
C TRP A 310 -11.67 -5.14 -4.01
N GLY A 311 -10.76 -4.20 -3.74
CA GLY A 311 -11.02 -2.79 -4.01
C GLY A 311 -11.80 -2.08 -2.91
N LYS A 312 -12.04 -2.72 -1.76
CA LYS A 312 -12.61 -2.04 -0.57
C LYS A 312 -11.74 -0.88 -0.11
N SER A 313 -10.43 -1.03 -0.19
CA SER A 313 -9.45 0.01 0.11
C SER A 313 -8.38 0.05 -0.98
N VAL A 314 -7.91 1.25 -1.31
CA VAL A 314 -6.92 1.47 -2.35
C VAL A 314 -5.93 2.56 -1.95
N ALA A 315 -4.67 2.43 -2.36
CA ALA A 315 -3.68 3.47 -2.17
C ALA A 315 -2.69 3.49 -3.33
N LEU A 316 -2.17 4.66 -3.71
CA LEU A 316 -1.36 4.87 -4.90
C LEU A 316 -0.18 5.80 -4.57
N ASP A 317 1.02 5.43 -4.99
CA ASP A 317 2.24 6.23 -4.87
C ASP A 317 3.10 6.01 -6.12
N GLY A 318 3.04 6.96 -7.04
CA GLY A 318 3.81 6.97 -8.26
C GLY A 318 3.50 5.80 -9.20
N SER A 319 4.46 4.87 -9.24
CA SER A 319 4.41 3.66 -10.06
C SER A 319 4.01 2.43 -9.26
N ARG A 320 3.51 2.59 -8.03
CA ARG A 320 3.11 1.50 -7.15
C ARG A 320 1.74 1.77 -6.57
N LEU A 321 0.96 0.73 -6.37
CA LEU A 321 -0.34 0.82 -5.73
C LEU A 321 -0.64 -0.42 -4.91
N VAL A 322 -1.56 -0.28 -3.97
CA VAL A 322 -2.03 -1.35 -3.08
C VAL A 322 -3.54 -1.44 -3.19
N VAL A 323 -4.06 -2.68 -3.20
CA VAL A 323 -5.50 -2.96 -3.20
C VAL A 323 -5.80 -3.93 -2.08
N GLY A 324 -6.73 -3.58 -1.21
CA GLY A 324 -7.22 -4.40 -0.10
C GLY A 324 -8.43 -5.25 -0.48
N ALA A 325 -8.57 -6.39 0.19
CA ALA A 325 -9.65 -7.37 0.06
C ALA A 325 -9.94 -8.03 1.43
N PRO A 326 -10.61 -7.32 2.36
CA PRO A 326 -10.68 -7.69 3.78
C PRO A 326 -11.50 -8.92 4.14
N TRP A 327 -12.38 -9.38 3.25
CA TRP A 327 -13.25 -10.53 3.51
C TRP A 327 -12.87 -11.76 2.70
N ARG A 328 -11.70 -11.75 2.07
CA ARG A 328 -11.22 -12.85 1.26
C ARG A 328 -10.88 -14.06 2.12
N ILE A 329 -11.61 -15.16 1.94
CA ILE A 329 -11.43 -16.40 2.71
C ILE A 329 -10.56 -17.36 1.89
N GLY A 330 -9.34 -17.63 2.35
CA GLY A 330 -8.48 -18.65 1.73
C GLY A 330 -8.90 -20.09 2.06
N SER A 331 -8.07 -21.07 1.66
CA SER A 331 -8.21 -22.49 2.05
C SER A 331 -7.77 -22.79 3.49
N ALA A 332 -7.24 -21.80 4.21
CA ALA A 332 -7.05 -21.79 5.65
C ALA A 332 -8.17 -20.96 6.31
N PRO A 333 -8.60 -21.26 7.55
CA PRO A 333 -9.60 -20.46 8.24
C PRO A 333 -9.04 -19.06 8.52
N GLY A 334 -9.51 -18.07 7.75
CA GLY A 334 -9.06 -16.70 7.86
C GLY A 334 -9.40 -15.79 6.67
N SER A 335 -9.87 -14.57 6.97
CA SER A 335 -10.37 -13.52 6.07
C SER A 335 -9.44 -12.31 5.90
N GLY A 336 -9.03 -12.01 4.66
CA GLY A 336 -8.43 -10.72 4.29
C GLY A 336 -7.07 -10.81 3.62
N VAL A 337 -6.80 -9.95 2.63
CA VAL A 337 -5.46 -9.73 2.06
C VAL A 337 -5.32 -8.29 1.55
N ALA A 338 -4.10 -7.77 1.49
CA ALA A 338 -3.77 -6.66 0.60
C ALA A 338 -2.72 -7.11 -0.40
N MET A 339 -2.76 -6.60 -1.62
CA MET A 339 -1.81 -6.95 -2.66
C MET A 339 -1.20 -5.65 -3.22
N GLY A 340 0.05 -5.69 -3.67
CA GLY A 340 0.74 -4.58 -4.30
C GLY A 340 0.96 -4.79 -5.79
N PHE A 341 0.69 -3.78 -6.60
CA PHE A 341 1.04 -3.72 -8.02
C PHE A 341 2.16 -2.71 -8.27
N THR A 342 3.00 -3.00 -9.27
CA THR A 342 3.98 -2.05 -9.80
C THR A 342 3.70 -1.84 -11.28
N LEU A 343 3.85 -0.60 -11.75
CA LEU A 343 3.79 -0.26 -13.16
C LEU A 343 5.12 -0.64 -13.82
N ASP A 344 5.12 -1.75 -14.53
CA ASP A 344 6.32 -2.31 -15.18
C ASP A 344 6.22 -2.22 -16.71
N SER A 345 7.39 -2.25 -17.37
CA SER A 345 7.46 -2.52 -18.80
C SER A 345 7.25 -4.01 -19.04
N LEU A 346 6.07 -4.40 -19.49
CA LEU A 346 5.75 -5.77 -19.86
C LEU A 346 6.53 -6.17 -21.13
N SER A 347 6.81 -7.47 -21.26
CA SER A 347 7.41 -8.04 -22.46
C SER A 347 6.55 -7.71 -23.68
N ALA A 348 7.10 -6.91 -24.62
CA ALA A 348 6.49 -6.26 -25.80
C ALA A 348 6.41 -4.73 -25.75
N GLY A 349 7.00 -4.07 -24.75
CA GLY A 349 7.11 -2.59 -24.72
C GLY A 349 5.80 -1.89 -24.35
N GLN A 350 4.82 -2.64 -23.83
CA GLN A 350 3.62 -2.08 -23.22
C GLN A 350 3.86 -1.90 -21.72
N GLN A 351 3.53 -0.73 -21.18
CA GLN A 351 3.47 -0.53 -19.74
C GLN A 351 2.16 -1.11 -19.21
N GLY A 352 2.21 -1.79 -18.07
CA GLY A 352 1.03 -2.33 -17.41
C GLY A 352 1.28 -2.59 -15.93
N TRP A 353 0.19 -2.59 -15.17
CA TRP A 353 0.22 -2.87 -13.74
C TRP A 353 0.31 -4.38 -13.52
N ALA A 354 1.41 -4.84 -12.92
CA ALA A 354 1.66 -6.24 -12.61
C ALA A 354 1.56 -6.49 -11.09
N PRO A 355 0.89 -7.57 -10.65
CA PRO A 355 0.86 -7.92 -9.23
C PRO A 355 2.28 -8.35 -8.82
N THR A 356 2.83 -7.69 -7.81
CA THR A 356 4.25 -7.76 -7.47
C THR A 356 4.50 -8.04 -6.00
N ALA A 357 3.52 -7.79 -5.12
CA ALA A 357 3.60 -8.10 -3.70
C ALA A 357 2.26 -8.65 -3.19
N MET A 358 2.33 -9.56 -2.21
CA MET A 358 1.18 -9.94 -1.39
C MET A 358 1.51 -9.59 0.05
N PHE A 359 0.63 -8.82 0.68
CA PHE A 359 0.72 -8.38 2.06
C PHE A 359 -0.26 -9.21 2.88
N HIS A 360 0.25 -10.28 3.44
CA HIS A 360 -0.49 -11.19 4.30
C HIS A 360 0.42 -11.58 5.47
N PRO A 361 -0.08 -11.54 6.71
CA PRO A 361 0.76 -11.80 7.87
C PRO A 361 1.22 -13.25 8.00
N GLY A 362 0.56 -14.20 7.32
CA GLY A 362 0.89 -15.63 7.35
C GLY A 362 0.65 -16.29 8.72
N LEU A 363 0.02 -15.56 9.62
CA LEU A 363 -0.42 -15.98 10.95
C LEU A 363 -1.93 -16.24 10.89
N ALA A 364 -2.50 -16.98 11.86
CA ALA A 364 -3.95 -17.20 11.98
C ALA A 364 -4.72 -15.94 12.44
N ILE A 365 -4.29 -14.75 11.99
CA ILE A 365 -4.73 -13.42 12.48
C ILE A 365 -5.70 -12.74 11.50
N ASP A 366 -6.40 -13.55 10.74
CA ASP A 366 -7.02 -13.19 9.47
C ASP A 366 -8.42 -12.58 9.66
N GLU A 367 -8.56 -11.50 10.43
CA GLU A 367 -9.84 -10.80 10.55
C GLU A 367 -9.70 -9.36 10.05
N GLY A 368 -10.20 -9.12 8.82
CA GLY A 368 -10.30 -7.79 8.23
C GLY A 368 -9.01 -7.22 7.64
N VAL A 369 -7.98 -8.05 7.36
CA VAL A 369 -6.71 -7.61 6.76
C VAL A 369 -6.95 -7.03 5.36
N GLY A 370 -6.50 -5.80 5.11
CA GLY A 370 -6.82 -5.07 3.88
C GLY A 370 -8.08 -4.23 4.01
N GLY A 371 -8.56 -4.02 5.24
CA GLY A 371 -9.65 -3.10 5.54
C GLY A 371 -9.26 -1.66 5.19
N ALA A 372 -8.04 -1.25 5.51
CA ALA A 372 -7.47 0.03 5.08
C ALA A 372 -6.08 -0.25 4.52
N VAL A 373 -5.64 0.51 3.52
CA VAL A 373 -4.29 0.41 2.96
C VAL A 373 -3.73 1.80 2.74
N ALA A 374 -2.43 1.97 2.98
CA ALA A 374 -1.72 3.21 2.68
C ALA A 374 -0.31 2.88 2.18
N ILE A 375 0.24 3.71 1.28
CA ILE A 375 1.57 3.55 0.71
C ILE A 375 2.27 4.91 0.63
N SER A 376 3.52 4.98 1.09
CA SER A 376 4.38 6.16 0.91
C SER A 376 5.83 5.71 0.80
N GLY A 377 6.45 5.97 -0.35
CA GLY A 377 7.78 5.46 -0.65
C GLY A 377 7.81 3.95 -0.43
N PRO A 378 8.87 3.36 0.15
CA PRO A 378 8.96 1.91 0.30
C PRO A 378 7.94 1.32 1.30
N LEU A 379 7.25 2.14 2.08
CA LEU A 379 6.41 1.71 3.20
C LEU A 379 4.98 1.42 2.74
N VAL A 380 4.44 0.30 3.21
CA VAL A 380 3.03 -0.08 3.02
C VAL A 380 2.44 -0.37 4.39
N ALA A 381 1.28 0.19 4.68
CA ALA A 381 0.51 -0.08 5.88
C ALA A 381 -0.81 -0.75 5.51
N VAL A 382 -1.19 -1.79 6.26
CA VAL A 382 -2.41 -2.57 6.02
C VAL A 382 -3.18 -2.72 7.33
N GLY A 383 -4.37 -2.14 7.39
CA GLY A 383 -5.29 -2.24 8.51
C GLY A 383 -5.97 -3.60 8.60
N ALA A 384 -6.15 -4.06 9.83
CA ALA A 384 -6.88 -5.27 10.20
C ALA A 384 -7.77 -4.95 11.41
N SER A 385 -8.84 -4.17 11.19
CA SER A 385 -9.62 -3.57 12.28
C SER A 385 -10.47 -4.56 13.08
N LEU A 386 -10.65 -5.77 12.56
CA LEU A 386 -11.35 -6.86 13.26
C LEU A 386 -10.37 -7.82 13.94
N PHE A 387 -9.08 -7.51 13.96
CA PHE A 387 -8.11 -8.39 14.57
C PHE A 387 -8.34 -8.55 16.08
N ASP A 388 -8.54 -9.80 16.50
CA ASP A 388 -8.63 -10.22 17.89
C ASP A 388 -7.24 -10.31 18.55
N GLY A 389 -6.70 -9.15 18.94
CA GLY A 389 -5.46 -9.03 19.73
C GLY A 389 -5.69 -9.08 21.25
N PRO A 390 -5.35 -8.02 22.01
CA PRO A 390 -5.53 -8.00 23.48
C PRO A 390 -7.00 -8.08 23.93
N SER A 391 -7.95 -7.75 23.05
CA SER A 391 -9.39 -7.94 23.25
C SER A 391 -10.08 -8.25 21.90
N THR A 392 -11.33 -8.70 21.95
CA THR A 392 -12.15 -8.87 20.73
C THR A 392 -12.24 -7.56 19.94
N ASP A 393 -12.08 -7.63 18.62
CA ASP A 393 -12.06 -6.50 17.68
C ASP A 393 -11.12 -5.36 18.15
N SER A 394 -9.98 -5.70 18.77
CA SER A 394 -9.01 -4.67 19.20
C SER A 394 -8.32 -4.03 18.01
N GLY A 395 -8.13 -4.78 16.93
CA GLY A 395 -7.57 -4.32 15.67
C GLY A 395 -6.02 -4.29 15.65
N ALA A 396 -5.46 -4.28 14.45
CA ALA A 396 -4.02 -4.17 14.21
C ALA A 396 -3.73 -3.38 12.92
N VAL A 397 -2.48 -2.93 12.80
CA VAL A 397 -1.90 -2.46 11.53
C VAL A 397 -0.64 -3.26 11.24
N LEU A 398 -0.54 -3.77 10.03
CA LEU A 398 0.60 -4.51 9.52
C LEU A 398 1.42 -3.56 8.64
N SER A 399 2.62 -3.20 9.09
CA SER A 399 3.54 -2.39 8.27
C SER A 399 4.57 -3.28 7.56
N TYR A 400 4.73 -3.04 6.28
CA TYR A 400 5.69 -3.71 5.42
C TYR A 400 6.62 -2.70 4.77
N VAL A 401 7.85 -3.14 4.49
CA VAL A 401 8.79 -2.38 3.65
C VAL A 401 9.02 -3.15 2.36
N THR A 402 8.79 -2.48 1.24
CA THR A 402 9.05 -2.98 -0.11
C THR A 402 10.41 -2.49 -0.60
N VAL A 403 11.29 -3.43 -0.91
CA VAL A 403 12.65 -3.15 -1.39
C VAL A 403 12.76 -3.56 -2.85
N PRO A 404 13.14 -2.66 -3.77
CA PRO A 404 13.31 -3.02 -5.18
C PRO A 404 14.31 -4.18 -5.34
N ARG A 405 13.94 -5.17 -6.15
CA ARG A 405 14.89 -6.19 -6.62
C ARG A 405 15.78 -5.59 -7.69
N GLN A 406 17.07 -5.90 -7.67
CA GLN A 406 18.09 -5.36 -8.57
C GLN A 406 18.72 -6.43 -9.45
N GLY A 407 19.22 -5.97 -10.59
CA GLY A 407 20.11 -6.74 -11.47
C GLY A 407 19.47 -7.23 -12.76
N LEU A 408 20.32 -7.40 -13.78
CA LEU A 408 19.93 -7.89 -15.10
C LEU A 408 20.03 -9.42 -15.14
N VAL A 409 18.90 -10.09 -15.39
CA VAL A 409 18.88 -11.52 -15.68
C VAL A 409 19.50 -11.76 -17.06
N HIS A 410 20.58 -12.54 -17.12
CA HIS A 410 21.30 -12.80 -18.38
C HIS A 410 21.39 -14.28 -18.76
N CYS A 411 20.84 -15.18 -17.95
CA CYS A 411 20.63 -16.58 -18.30
C CYS A 411 19.38 -17.11 -17.60
N ALA A 412 18.85 -18.25 -18.05
CA ALA A 412 17.75 -18.92 -17.39
C ALA A 412 18.24 -20.02 -16.43
N GLY A 413 17.46 -20.30 -15.38
CA GLY A 413 17.65 -21.47 -14.54
C GLY A 413 17.02 -22.72 -15.16
N ARG A 414 17.23 -23.88 -14.54
CA ARG A 414 16.55 -25.13 -14.91
C ARG A 414 15.62 -25.61 -13.82
N GLU A 415 14.63 -26.37 -14.25
CA GLU A 415 13.70 -27.05 -13.37
C GLU A 415 14.45 -28.04 -12.47
N ASN A 416 14.07 -28.07 -11.20
CA ASN A 416 14.62 -28.95 -10.17
C ASN A 416 13.65 -30.09 -9.82
N SER A 417 13.99 -30.90 -8.83
CA SER A 417 13.21 -32.09 -8.49
C SER A 417 11.79 -31.85 -7.97
N VAL A 418 11.47 -30.61 -7.57
CA VAL A 418 10.12 -30.21 -7.17
C VAL A 418 9.35 -29.54 -8.31
N HIS A 419 9.81 -29.70 -9.56
CA HIS A 419 9.21 -29.13 -10.76
C HIS A 419 9.15 -27.59 -10.73
N SER A 420 10.13 -26.97 -10.07
CA SER A 420 10.27 -25.52 -9.98
C SER A 420 11.63 -25.07 -10.49
N THR A 421 11.72 -23.85 -11.01
CA THR A 421 13.01 -23.27 -11.41
C THR A 421 13.49 -22.33 -10.32
N ALA A 422 14.69 -22.60 -9.78
CA ALA A 422 15.27 -21.74 -8.75
C ALA A 422 15.49 -20.31 -9.29
N SER A 423 15.07 -19.32 -8.52
CA SER A 423 15.10 -17.91 -8.90
C SER A 423 15.94 -17.14 -7.90
N ILE A 424 16.85 -16.27 -8.36
CA ILE A 424 17.66 -15.39 -7.50
C ILE A 424 17.33 -13.93 -7.79
N ALA A 425 17.30 -13.09 -6.77
CA ALA A 425 17.23 -11.65 -6.98
C ALA A 425 18.09 -10.92 -5.96
N ALA A 426 18.81 -9.90 -6.41
CA ALA A 426 19.53 -9.02 -5.51
C ALA A 426 18.57 -7.99 -4.88
N PHE A 427 18.86 -7.54 -3.68
CA PHE A 427 18.15 -6.44 -3.02
C PHE A 427 19.11 -5.61 -2.18
N GLY A 428 18.66 -4.42 -1.77
CA GLY A 428 19.47 -3.47 -1.02
C GLY A 428 20.20 -2.51 -1.97
N SER A 429 21.51 -2.34 -1.83
CA SER A 429 22.27 -1.30 -2.52
C SER A 429 23.41 -1.85 -3.38
N PRO A 430 23.56 -1.37 -4.63
CA PRO A 430 24.73 -1.64 -5.45
C PRO A 430 25.88 -0.66 -5.15
N PHE A 431 25.69 0.31 -4.24
CA PHE A 431 26.78 1.13 -3.74
C PHE A 431 27.55 0.34 -2.69
N ALA A 432 28.75 -0.12 -3.04
CA ALA A 432 29.55 -0.98 -2.16
C ALA A 432 29.84 -0.35 -0.79
N MET A 433 29.88 0.98 -0.71
CA MET A 433 30.08 1.72 0.54
C MET A 433 28.89 1.69 1.51
N GLU A 434 27.69 1.34 1.04
CA GLU A 434 26.50 1.20 1.90
C GLU A 434 26.46 -0.17 2.60
N GLU A 435 27.27 -1.13 2.13
CA GLU A 435 27.42 -2.48 2.70
C GLU A 435 26.09 -3.23 2.94
N ASN A 436 25.07 -2.91 2.15
CA ASN A 436 23.71 -3.42 2.31
C ASN A 436 23.25 -4.15 1.03
N LEU A 437 23.97 -5.19 0.62
CA LEU A 437 23.59 -6.03 -0.52
C LEU A 437 23.20 -7.43 -0.05
N GLY A 438 22.04 -7.90 -0.48
CA GLY A 438 21.57 -9.25 -0.22
C GLY A 438 20.99 -9.91 -1.45
N PHE A 439 20.76 -11.22 -1.35
CA PHE A 439 20.17 -12.04 -2.39
C PHE A 439 19.10 -12.94 -1.79
N ASP A 440 17.90 -12.86 -2.35
CA ASP A 440 16.84 -13.83 -2.08
C ASP A 440 16.82 -14.87 -3.17
N VAL A 441 16.66 -16.12 -2.75
CA VAL A 441 16.54 -17.27 -3.63
C VAL A 441 15.26 -18.01 -3.30
N THR A 442 14.48 -18.36 -4.31
CA THR A 442 13.20 -19.05 -4.15
C THR A 442 13.10 -20.22 -5.11
N GLY A 443 12.06 -21.04 -4.94
CA GLY A 443 11.79 -22.19 -5.79
C GLY A 443 12.80 -23.32 -5.58
N LEU A 444 13.48 -23.36 -4.44
CA LEU A 444 14.38 -24.43 -4.06
C LEU A 444 13.57 -25.61 -3.50
N PRO A 445 14.06 -26.85 -3.64
CA PRO A 445 13.48 -27.95 -2.88
C PRO A 445 13.67 -27.68 -1.37
N PRO A 446 12.62 -27.77 -0.53
CA PRO A 446 12.72 -27.45 0.90
C PRO A 446 13.82 -28.25 1.62
N GLY A 447 14.56 -27.59 2.53
CA GLY A 447 15.64 -28.22 3.29
C GLY A 447 16.93 -28.49 2.51
N THR A 448 17.03 -28.06 1.24
CA THR A 448 18.26 -28.23 0.45
C THR A 448 19.31 -27.20 0.80
N VAL A 449 20.57 -27.61 0.71
CA VAL A 449 21.72 -26.75 0.99
C VAL A 449 22.20 -26.08 -0.30
N GLY A 450 22.53 -24.79 -0.23
CA GLY A 450 23.06 -24.01 -1.34
C GLY A 450 24.07 -22.94 -0.93
N PHE A 451 24.69 -22.35 -1.96
CA PHE A 451 25.66 -21.27 -1.82
C PHE A 451 25.49 -20.23 -2.93
N LEU A 452 25.86 -19.00 -2.61
CA LEU A 452 25.95 -17.92 -3.58
C LEU A 452 27.30 -17.96 -4.31
N LEU A 453 27.25 -18.03 -5.63
CA LEU A 453 28.40 -17.96 -6.52
C LEU A 453 28.45 -16.59 -7.20
N THR A 454 29.66 -16.11 -7.52
CA THR A 454 29.87 -14.90 -8.29
C THR A 454 31.02 -15.02 -9.27
N SER A 455 30.98 -14.24 -10.35
CA SER A 455 32.09 -14.03 -11.28
C SER A 455 31.93 -12.69 -12.00
N ARG A 456 33.03 -12.15 -12.55
CA ARG A 456 32.99 -11.04 -13.52
C ARG A 456 32.64 -11.52 -14.93
N ASP A 457 32.99 -12.76 -15.24
CA ASP A 457 32.81 -13.30 -16.58
C ASP A 457 31.49 -14.06 -16.66
N ARG A 458 30.78 -13.87 -17.77
CA ARG A 458 29.59 -14.68 -18.10
C ARG A 458 30.02 -15.94 -18.82
N ALA A 459 29.30 -17.03 -18.57
CA ALA A 459 29.37 -18.24 -19.39
C ALA A 459 27.97 -18.84 -19.53
N GLN A 460 27.85 -19.91 -20.32
CA GLN A 460 26.71 -20.81 -20.28
C GLN A 460 27.25 -22.21 -20.44
N ILE A 461 27.40 -22.91 -19.32
CA ILE A 461 27.98 -24.25 -19.24
C ILE A 461 26.86 -25.20 -18.81
N PRO A 462 26.26 -25.94 -19.76
CA PRO A 462 25.17 -26.84 -19.43
C PRO A 462 25.62 -28.03 -18.58
N GLY A 463 24.77 -28.47 -17.67
CA GLY A 463 24.99 -29.69 -16.89
C GLY A 463 26.18 -29.59 -15.95
N LEU A 464 26.21 -28.54 -15.11
CA LEU A 464 27.29 -28.22 -14.16
C LEU A 464 27.80 -29.47 -13.43
N GLY A 465 29.01 -29.93 -13.80
CA GLY A 465 29.67 -31.08 -13.16
C GLY A 465 28.88 -32.40 -13.24
N GLY A 466 28.06 -32.59 -14.28
CA GLY A 466 27.15 -33.72 -14.41
C GLY A 466 25.81 -33.56 -13.70
N GLY A 467 25.51 -32.35 -13.21
CA GLY A 467 24.22 -31.97 -12.62
C GLY A 467 23.14 -31.60 -13.65
N ALA A 468 21.97 -31.22 -13.14
CA ALA A 468 20.81 -30.83 -13.95
C ALA A 468 20.83 -29.34 -14.33
N GLY A 469 21.51 -28.48 -13.56
CA GLY A 469 21.54 -27.03 -13.77
C GLY A 469 22.60 -26.54 -14.75
N ASP A 470 22.38 -25.33 -15.28
CA ASP A 470 23.32 -24.65 -16.17
C ASP A 470 24.11 -23.59 -15.38
N LEU A 471 25.44 -23.63 -15.47
CA LEU A 471 26.30 -22.64 -14.83
C LEU A 471 26.47 -21.45 -15.76
N CYS A 472 26.06 -20.28 -15.30
CA CYS A 472 26.08 -19.04 -16.08
C CYS A 472 27.28 -18.14 -15.77
N LEU A 473 28.17 -18.61 -14.92
CA LEU A 473 29.37 -17.91 -14.49
C LEU A 473 30.59 -18.49 -15.20
N GLY A 474 31.44 -17.62 -15.74
CA GLY A 474 32.68 -17.97 -16.42
C GLY A 474 33.92 -17.62 -15.60
N GLY A 475 35.09 -17.87 -16.17
CA GLY A 475 36.37 -17.41 -15.60
C GLY A 475 36.61 -17.88 -14.16
N MET A 476 37.07 -16.96 -13.30
CA MET A 476 37.24 -17.24 -11.88
C MET A 476 35.91 -17.09 -11.14
N ILE A 477 35.38 -18.21 -10.68
CA ILE A 477 34.13 -18.26 -9.90
C ILE A 477 34.48 -18.31 -8.42
N ALA A 478 33.96 -17.34 -7.66
CA ALA A 478 34.10 -17.27 -6.22
C ALA A 478 32.79 -17.65 -5.53
N ARG A 479 32.90 -18.18 -4.32
CA ARG A 479 31.76 -18.45 -3.44
C ARG A 479 31.71 -17.35 -2.38
N LEU A 480 30.55 -16.71 -2.24
CA LEU A 480 30.38 -15.52 -1.38
C LEU A 480 29.82 -15.84 0.01
N SER A 481 29.23 -17.01 0.21
CA SER A 481 28.76 -17.44 1.53
C SER A 481 29.78 -18.39 2.18
N LEU A 482 30.44 -17.95 3.26
CA LEU A 482 31.37 -18.78 4.05
C LEU A 482 30.68 -20.04 4.62
N TYR A 483 29.39 -19.92 4.94
CA TYR A 483 28.55 -21.03 5.39
C TYR A 483 27.46 -21.35 4.36
N PRO A 484 27.13 -22.64 4.18
CA PRO A 484 25.97 -23.04 3.40
C PRO A 484 24.69 -22.47 4.00
N GLN A 485 23.78 -22.00 3.16
CA GLN A 485 22.41 -21.75 3.60
C GLN A 485 21.55 -22.96 3.27
N THR A 486 20.53 -23.16 4.09
CA THR A 486 19.53 -24.21 3.89
C THR A 486 18.21 -23.55 3.51
N ALA A 487 17.57 -24.06 2.46
CA ALA A 487 16.24 -23.61 2.07
C ALA A 487 15.23 -23.89 3.19
N ASP A 488 14.40 -22.90 3.50
CA ASP A 488 13.32 -23.01 4.46
C ASP A 488 12.20 -23.96 3.98
N PRO A 489 11.18 -24.25 4.80
CA PRO A 489 10.05 -25.11 4.40
C PRO A 489 9.27 -24.62 3.17
N SER A 490 9.33 -23.33 2.85
CA SER A 490 8.71 -22.72 1.67
C SER A 490 9.61 -22.74 0.43
N GLY A 491 10.80 -23.31 0.53
CA GLY A 491 11.76 -23.38 -0.58
C GLY A 491 12.50 -22.08 -0.83
N ASN A 492 12.66 -21.24 0.18
CA ASN A 492 13.36 -19.96 0.10
C ASN A 492 14.67 -19.96 0.87
N ALA A 493 15.64 -19.16 0.43
CA ALA A 493 16.89 -18.89 1.15
C ALA A 493 17.30 -17.43 0.94
N THR A 494 17.80 -16.78 1.99
CA THR A 494 18.32 -15.41 1.89
C THR A 494 19.80 -15.40 2.26
N VAL A 495 20.60 -14.65 1.51
CA VAL A 495 22.00 -14.36 1.83
C VAL A 495 22.18 -12.86 1.93
N ILE A 496 22.64 -12.38 3.08
CA ILE A 496 23.20 -11.03 3.22
C ILE A 496 24.70 -11.13 2.96
N LEU A 497 25.21 -10.25 2.10
CA LEU A 497 26.62 -10.27 1.73
C LEU A 497 27.47 -9.65 2.85
N ASP A 498 28.47 -10.41 3.30
CA ASP A 498 29.50 -9.89 4.21
C ASP A 498 30.62 -9.23 3.39
N PHE A 499 30.60 -7.89 3.34
CA PHE A 499 31.58 -7.08 2.61
C PHE A 499 32.99 -7.16 3.22
N HIS A 500 33.12 -7.53 4.49
CA HIS A 500 34.41 -7.67 5.16
C HIS A 500 34.99 -9.08 5.04
N GLY A 501 34.15 -10.07 4.73
CA GLY A 501 34.50 -11.48 4.55
C GLY A 501 34.70 -11.92 3.10
N LEU A 502 34.73 -10.99 2.14
CA LEU A 502 34.82 -11.34 0.71
C LEU A 502 36.14 -12.04 0.36
N PRO A 503 36.11 -13.07 -0.51
CA PRO A 503 37.34 -13.66 -1.04
C PRO A 503 38.20 -12.58 -1.73
N ALA A 504 39.52 -12.66 -1.61
CA ALA A 504 40.44 -11.67 -2.21
C ALA A 504 40.30 -11.52 -3.74
N SER A 505 39.75 -12.53 -4.42
CA SER A 505 39.44 -12.49 -5.86
C SER A 505 38.18 -11.69 -6.19
N VAL A 506 37.36 -11.33 -5.19
CA VAL A 506 36.12 -10.57 -5.34
C VAL A 506 36.35 -9.14 -4.86
N GLN A 507 36.26 -8.21 -5.80
CA GLN A 507 36.39 -6.77 -5.54
C GLN A 507 35.16 -6.06 -6.12
N LEU A 508 34.16 -5.87 -5.25
CA LEU A 508 32.94 -5.12 -5.53
C LEU A 508 33.24 -3.64 -5.30
N VAL A 509 33.65 -2.95 -6.36
CA VAL A 509 34.00 -1.53 -6.32
C VAL A 509 33.17 -0.76 -7.35
N THR A 510 33.03 0.55 -7.16
CA THR A 510 32.36 1.45 -8.12
C THR A 510 32.87 1.23 -9.54
N GLY A 511 31.93 1.12 -10.49
CA GLY A 511 32.16 0.83 -11.90
C GLY A 511 32.43 -0.64 -12.23
N SER A 512 32.53 -1.54 -11.25
CA SER A 512 32.67 -2.97 -11.52
C SER A 512 31.32 -3.65 -11.73
N THR A 513 31.28 -4.61 -12.65
CA THR A 513 30.10 -5.41 -12.95
C THR A 513 30.36 -6.87 -12.57
N TRP A 514 29.41 -7.47 -11.84
CA TRP A 514 29.52 -8.83 -11.33
C TRP A 514 28.22 -9.60 -11.54
N SER A 515 28.36 -10.86 -11.95
CA SER A 515 27.27 -11.82 -12.06
C SER A 515 27.18 -12.67 -10.82
N PHE A 516 25.96 -12.98 -10.39
CA PHE A 516 25.64 -13.78 -9.22
C PHE A 516 24.68 -14.91 -9.59
N GLN A 517 24.94 -16.10 -9.07
CA GLN A 517 24.09 -17.27 -9.31
C GLN A 517 24.02 -18.13 -8.05
N TRP A 518 22.84 -18.65 -7.75
CA TRP A 518 22.68 -19.62 -6.68
C TRP A 518 23.00 -21.02 -7.17
N TRP A 519 23.82 -21.74 -6.42
CA TRP A 519 23.96 -23.19 -6.55
C TRP A 519 23.24 -23.88 -5.39
N HIS A 520 22.58 -25.00 -5.67
CA HIS A 520 21.99 -25.84 -4.63
C HIS A 520 22.12 -27.32 -4.95
N ARG A 521 22.01 -28.14 -3.90
CA ARG A 521 21.87 -29.58 -4.03
C ARG A 521 20.44 -29.93 -4.37
N ASP A 522 20.24 -30.66 -5.46
CA ASP A 522 18.93 -31.11 -5.92
C ASP A 522 18.74 -32.61 -5.65
N GLY A 523 17.48 -33.01 -5.40
CA GLY A 523 17.14 -34.33 -4.84
C GLY A 523 16.32 -35.19 -5.79
N GLY A 524 16.90 -36.25 -6.35
CA GLY A 524 16.22 -37.28 -7.15
C GLY A 524 16.77 -38.69 -6.89
N SER A 525 16.75 -39.59 -7.88
CA SER A 525 17.32 -40.96 -7.77
C SER A 525 18.84 -41.00 -7.56
N SER A 526 19.52 -39.88 -7.78
CA SER A 526 20.90 -39.59 -7.35
C SER A 526 20.98 -38.10 -6.99
N PRO A 527 21.78 -37.68 -5.99
CA PRO A 527 22.00 -36.25 -5.73
C PRO A 527 22.64 -35.58 -6.96
N THR A 528 22.02 -34.52 -7.48
CA THR A 528 22.53 -33.73 -8.60
C THR A 528 22.75 -32.28 -8.18
N SER A 529 23.62 -31.58 -8.92
CA SER A 529 23.78 -30.12 -8.77
C SER A 529 22.75 -29.40 -9.62
N ASN A 530 22.13 -28.34 -9.08
CA ASN A 530 21.26 -27.46 -9.86
C ASN A 530 21.55 -25.99 -9.51
N THR A 531 21.11 -25.09 -10.37
CA THR A 531 21.43 -23.66 -10.30
C THR A 531 20.20 -22.81 -10.56
N SER A 532 20.15 -21.63 -9.95
CA SER A 532 19.17 -20.60 -10.35
C SER A 532 19.54 -20.00 -11.70
N HIS A 533 18.68 -19.12 -12.21
CA HIS A 533 19.13 -18.13 -13.19
C HIS A 533 20.25 -17.24 -12.61
N ALA A 534 20.92 -16.42 -13.44
CA ALA A 534 21.97 -15.51 -12.96
C ALA A 534 21.58 -14.04 -13.17
N VAL A 535 21.90 -13.23 -12.16
CA VAL A 535 21.66 -11.78 -12.15
C VAL A 535 22.98 -11.04 -12.21
N GLU A 536 23.05 -9.96 -12.96
CA GLU A 536 24.23 -9.11 -13.06
C GLU A 536 23.96 -7.75 -12.41
N LEU A 537 24.90 -7.28 -11.59
CA LEU A 537 24.87 -5.97 -10.94
C LEU A 537 26.09 -5.17 -11.37
N THR A 538 25.86 -3.89 -11.69
CA THR A 538 26.92 -2.90 -11.81
C THR A 538 26.95 -2.08 -10.54
N PHE A 539 28.09 -2.10 -9.85
CA PHE A 539 28.31 -1.35 -8.63
C PHE A 539 28.61 0.10 -8.99
N LEU A 540 27.98 1.03 -8.28
CA LEU A 540 28.04 2.46 -8.56
C LEU A 540 28.90 3.25 -7.57
#